data_AF-A0A1E4R9W0-F1
#
_entry.id   AF-A0A1E4R9W0-F1
#
_cell.length_a   1.000
_cell.length_b   1.000
_cell.length_c   1.000
_cell.angle_alpha   90.00
_cell.angle_beta   90.00
_cell.angle_gamma   90.00
#
_symmetry.space_group_name_H-M   'P 1'
#
loop_
_entity.id
_entity.type
_entity.pdbx_description
1 polymer ?
#
loop_
_entity_poly.entity_id
_entity_poly.type
_entity_poly.pdbx_seq_one_letter_code
_entity_poly.pdbx_strand_id
1 'polypeptide(L)'
;MLKPEQRKLFHKFLILEMAVQSLQRDFPVIENLKMSKVYLPILERLLKDITHDYYDSKRLLAKDKIRLVKVEKIDEYFSDVHIATAGNDVVLRYANMALKTQVEKLLISHQNKDQALS
;
A
#
# COMPACT_ATOMS: atom_id res chain seq x y z
N MET A 1 -16.74 15.20 -4.92
CA MET A 1 -17.01 14.19 -3.86
C MET A 1 -16.74 12.81 -4.45
N LEU A 2 -15.94 11.97 -3.79
CA LEU A 2 -15.62 10.62 -4.26
C LEU A 2 -16.88 9.74 -4.24
N LYS A 3 -17.17 9.07 -5.36
CA LYS A 3 -18.23 8.05 -5.39
C LYS A 3 -17.84 6.85 -4.52
N PRO A 4 -18.80 6.06 -3.98
CA PRO A 4 -18.49 4.90 -3.15
C PRO A 4 -17.53 3.90 -3.81
N GLU A 5 -17.66 3.66 -5.11
CA GLU A 5 -16.77 2.77 -5.88
C GLU A 5 -15.36 3.33 -5.98
N GLN A 6 -15.22 4.62 -6.28
CA GLN A 6 -13.93 5.31 -6.34
C GLN A 6 -13.25 5.33 -4.98
N ARG A 7 -14.01 5.48 -3.89
CA ARG A 7 -13.50 5.39 -2.53
C ARG A 7 -12.96 3.99 -2.22
N LYS A 8 -13.66 2.93 -2.65
CA LYS A 8 -13.17 1.54 -2.51
C LYS A 8 -11.90 1.30 -3.33
N LEU A 9 -11.88 1.79 -4.57
CA LEU A 9 -10.71 1.69 -5.45
C LEU A 9 -9.50 2.43 -4.86
N PHE A 10 -9.70 3.65 -4.38
CA PHE A 10 -8.67 4.44 -3.73
C PHE A 10 -8.19 3.78 -2.43
N HIS A 11 -9.11 3.22 -1.64
CA HIS A 11 -8.75 2.49 -0.43
C HIS A 11 -7.83 1.30 -0.74
N LYS A 12 -8.17 0.51 -1.77
CA LYS A 12 -7.31 -0.60 -2.22
C LYS A 12 -5.93 -0.10 -2.65
N PHE A 13 -5.89 0.98 -3.43
CA PHE A 13 -4.64 1.63 -3.83
C PHE A 13 -3.81 2.09 -2.63
N LEU A 14 -4.43 2.71 -1.62
CA LEU A 14 -3.74 3.20 -0.43
C LEU A 14 -3.06 2.05 0.32
N ILE A 15 -3.74 0.91 0.48
CA ILE A 15 -3.13 -0.28 1.10
C ILE A 15 -1.92 -0.76 0.28
N LEU A 16 -2.02 -0.79 -1.06
CA LEU A 16 -0.91 -1.16 -1.93
C LEU A 16 0.28 -0.19 -1.81
N GLU A 17 0.03 1.12 -1.86
CA GLU A 17 1.05 2.16 -1.67
C GLU A 17 1.77 1.99 -0.33
N MET A 18 1.01 1.82 0.77
CA MET A 18 1.58 1.62 2.11
C MET A 18 2.38 0.32 2.19
N ALA A 19 1.93 -0.74 1.53
CA ALA A 19 2.66 -2.01 1.48
C ALA A 19 4.01 -1.85 0.76
N VAL A 20 4.03 -1.24 -0.43
CA VAL A 20 5.28 -0.95 -1.17
C VAL A 20 6.23 -0.12 -0.31
N GLN A 21 5.75 0.99 0.26
CA GLN A 21 6.59 1.86 1.10
C GLN A 21 7.15 1.15 2.33
N SER A 22 6.37 0.27 2.95
CA SER A 22 6.81 -0.51 4.12
C SER A 22 7.91 -1.49 3.71
N LEU A 23 7.71 -2.27 2.64
CA LEU A 23 8.71 -3.22 2.16
C LEU A 23 10.00 -2.52 1.72
N GLN A 24 9.90 -1.37 1.05
CA GLN A 24 11.07 -0.57 0.65
C GLN A 24 11.83 -0.03 1.86
N ARG A 25 11.13 0.39 2.93
CA ARG A 25 11.74 0.85 4.17
C ARG A 25 12.42 -0.29 4.92
N ASP A 26 11.84 -1.48 4.91
CA ASP A 26 12.38 -2.65 5.60
C ASP A 26 13.55 -3.30 4.84
N PHE A 27 13.63 -3.09 3.52
CA PHE A 27 14.71 -3.60 2.67
C PHE A 27 16.14 -3.36 3.22
N PRO A 28 16.56 -2.11 3.51
CA PRO A 28 17.90 -1.86 4.07
C PRO A 28 18.09 -2.49 5.45
N VAL A 29 17.03 -2.66 6.25
CA VAL A 29 17.13 -3.33 7.55
C VAL A 29 17.42 -4.81 7.37
N ILE A 30 16.70 -5.46 6.43
CA ILE A 30 16.86 -6.88 6.11
C ILE A 30 18.21 -7.17 5.45
N GLU A 31 18.68 -6.28 4.58
CA GLU A 31 19.99 -6.38 3.93
C GLU A 31 21.14 -6.42 4.95
N ASN A 32 21.02 -5.66 6.05
CA ASN A 32 22.01 -5.61 7.12
C ASN A 32 21.97 -6.81 8.09
N LEU A 33 21.03 -7.75 7.93
CA LEU A 33 20.98 -8.95 8.76
C LEU A 33 22.06 -9.95 8.37
N LYS A 34 22.60 -10.68 9.37
CA LYS A 34 23.62 -11.73 9.18
C LYS A 34 23.20 -12.80 8.15
N MET A 35 21.91 -13.10 8.07
CA MET A 35 21.32 -14.09 7.16
C MET A 35 20.49 -13.44 6.04
N SER A 36 20.82 -12.21 5.64
CA SER A 36 20.06 -11.43 4.64
C SER A 36 19.75 -12.19 3.36
N LYS A 37 20.69 -13.00 2.85
CA LYS A 37 20.50 -13.85 1.65
C LYS A 37 19.30 -14.80 1.73
N VAL A 38 18.85 -15.18 2.93
CA VAL A 38 17.67 -16.05 3.11
C VAL A 38 16.37 -15.24 3.01
N TYR A 39 16.38 -14.00 3.51
CA TYR A 39 15.18 -13.17 3.63
C TYR A 39 14.95 -12.27 2.42
N LEU A 40 16.03 -11.78 1.80
CA LEU A 40 15.95 -10.88 0.64
C LEU A 40 15.11 -11.44 -0.51
N PRO A 41 15.22 -12.73 -0.91
CA PRO A 41 14.39 -13.28 -1.98
C PRO A 41 12.88 -13.24 -1.68
N ILE A 42 12.49 -13.35 -0.41
CA ILE A 42 11.08 -13.26 0.02
C ILE A 42 10.59 -11.82 -0.17
N LEU A 43 11.41 -10.85 0.26
CA LEU A 43 11.09 -9.43 0.16
C LEU A 43 11.06 -8.95 -1.29
N GLU A 44 12.06 -9.31 -2.10
CA GLU A 44 12.14 -8.95 -3.52
C GLU A 44 10.93 -9.48 -4.30
N ARG A 45 10.50 -10.72 -4.02
CA ARG A 45 9.33 -11.30 -4.66
C ARG A 45 8.06 -10.55 -4.25
N LEU A 46 7.84 -10.34 -2.96
CA LEU A 46 6.69 -9.59 -2.48
C LEU A 46 6.64 -8.18 -3.07
N LEU A 47 7.79 -7.51 -3.14
CA LEU A 47 7.91 -6.18 -3.73
C LEU A 47 7.50 -6.23 -5.21
N LYS A 48 7.98 -7.22 -5.96
CA LYS A 48 7.63 -7.39 -7.39
C LYS A 48 6.12 -7.56 -7.59
N ASP A 49 5.49 -8.46 -6.83
CA ASP A 49 4.07 -8.77 -7.01
C ASP A 49 3.18 -7.58 -6.61
N ILE A 50 3.47 -6.96 -5.47
CA ILE A 50 2.69 -5.83 -4.97
C ILE A 50 2.90 -4.59 -5.85
N THR A 51 4.11 -4.40 -6.38
CA THR A 51 4.41 -3.29 -7.29
C THR A 51 3.59 -3.40 -8.58
N HIS A 52 3.36 -4.61 -9.09
CA HIS A 52 2.49 -4.82 -10.24
C HIS A 52 1.05 -4.39 -9.95
N ASP A 53 0.45 -4.92 -8.88
CA ASP A 53 -0.91 -4.57 -8.44
C ASP A 53 -1.05 -3.07 -8.13
N TYR A 54 0.00 -2.48 -7.57
CA TYR A 54 0.10 -1.06 -7.28
C TYR A 54 0.00 -0.22 -8.55
N TYR A 55 0.80 -0.51 -9.59
CA TYR A 55 0.79 0.26 -10.83
C TYR A 55 -0.54 0.13 -11.59
N ASP A 56 -1.14 -1.06 -11.57
CA ASP A 56 -2.45 -1.28 -12.15
C ASP A 56 -3.52 -0.44 -11.46
N SER A 57 -3.54 -0.46 -10.11
CA SER A 57 -4.47 0.34 -9.32
C SER A 57 -4.25 1.85 -9.52
N LYS A 58 -2.99 2.28 -9.57
CA LYS A 58 -2.60 3.68 -9.84
C LYS A 58 -3.10 4.14 -11.21
N ARG A 59 -2.95 3.31 -12.24
CA ARG A 59 -3.41 3.60 -13.60
C ARG A 59 -4.94 3.73 -13.67
N LEU A 60 -5.68 2.89 -12.95
CA LEU A 60 -7.13 2.98 -12.86
C LEU A 60 -7.57 4.30 -12.20
N LEU A 61 -6.96 4.68 -11.09
CA LEU A 61 -7.25 5.95 -10.43
C LEU A 61 -6.90 7.17 -11.30
N ALA A 62 -5.79 7.11 -12.04
CA ALA A 62 -5.39 8.18 -12.95
C ALA A 62 -6.42 8.43 -14.06
N LYS A 63 -7.08 7.38 -14.58
CA LYS A 63 -8.18 7.52 -15.55
C LYS A 63 -9.35 8.33 -14.98
N ASP A 64 -9.63 8.13 -13.69
CA ASP A 64 -10.65 8.87 -12.94
C ASP A 64 -10.16 10.23 -12.43
N LYS A 65 -8.93 10.63 -12.78
CA LYS A 65 -8.24 11.84 -12.31
C LYS A 65 -8.16 11.89 -10.77
N ILE A 66 -8.01 10.74 -10.13
CA ILE A 66 -7.82 10.60 -8.69
C ILE A 66 -6.34 10.35 -8.43
N ARG A 67 -5.74 11.09 -7.49
CA ARG A 67 -4.36 10.88 -7.05
C ARG A 67 -4.20 11.09 -5.56
N LEU A 68 -3.33 10.30 -4.95
CA LEU A 68 -2.83 10.57 -3.60
C LEU A 68 -1.89 11.78 -3.64
N VAL A 69 -2.11 12.74 -2.74
CA VAL A 69 -1.29 13.96 -2.62
C VAL A 69 -0.29 13.82 -1.49
N LYS A 70 -0.77 13.54 -0.28
CA LYS A 70 0.07 13.33 0.90
C LYS A 70 -0.67 12.51 1.95
N VAL A 71 0.11 11.84 2.80
CA VAL A 71 -0.35 11.24 4.05
C VAL A 71 0.23 12.08 5.18
N GLU A 72 -0.64 12.66 6.00
CA GLU A 72 -0.28 13.56 7.09
C GLU A 72 -0.61 12.88 8.41
N LYS A 73 0.42 12.56 9.20
CA LYS A 73 0.23 12.01 10.54
C LYS A 73 -0.38 13.10 11.42
N ILE A 74 -1.51 12.80 12.05
CA ILE A 74 -2.14 13.70 13.01
C ILE A 74 -1.62 13.39 14.40
N ASP A 75 -1.69 12.12 14.78
CA ASP A 75 -1.30 11.62 16.08
C ASP A 75 -0.83 10.16 15.97
N GLU A 76 -0.71 9.48 17.11
CA GLU A 76 -0.27 8.08 17.16
C GLU A 76 -1.30 7.11 16.55
N TYR A 77 -2.57 7.48 16.52
CA TYR A 77 -3.70 6.63 16.13
C TYR A 77 -4.26 6.94 14.74
N PHE A 78 -4.11 8.17 14.24
CA PHE A 78 -4.75 8.63 13.01
C PHE A 78 -3.80 9.35 12.06
N SER A 79 -4.08 9.18 10.76
CA SER A 79 -3.47 9.93 9.67
C SER A 79 -4.55 10.42 8.70
N ASP A 80 -4.36 11.64 8.20
CA ASP A 80 -5.20 12.23 7.15
C ASP A 80 -4.56 11.99 5.79
N VAL A 81 -5.34 11.42 4.88
CA VAL A 81 -4.94 11.12 3.51
C VAL A 81 -5.57 12.14 2.59
N HIS A 82 -4.73 12.98 2.00
CA HIS A 82 -5.13 14.04 1.08
C HIS A 82 -5.17 13.50 -0.34
N ILE A 83 -6.32 13.67 -1.00
CA ILE A 83 -6.63 13.08 -2.30
C ILE A 83 -7.05 14.20 -3.24
N ALA A 84 -6.40 14.32 -4.38
CA ALA A 84 -6.85 15.22 -5.43
C ALA A 84 -7.76 14.46 -6.39
N THR A 85 -8.85 15.10 -6.78
CA THR A 85 -9.83 14.56 -7.75
C THR A 85 -10.06 15.57 -8.88
N ALA A 86 -10.77 15.18 -9.94
CA ALA A 86 -11.16 16.11 -11.01
C ALA A 86 -11.98 17.32 -10.53
N GLY A 87 -12.64 17.20 -9.38
CA GLY A 87 -13.42 18.28 -8.76
C GLY A 87 -12.64 18.89 -7.61
N ASN A 88 -13.07 18.59 -6.39
CA ASN A 88 -12.47 19.11 -5.17
C ASN A 88 -11.53 18.08 -4.54
N ASP A 89 -10.50 18.59 -3.89
CA ASP A 89 -9.64 17.79 -3.03
C ASP A 89 -10.46 17.24 -1.85
N VAL A 90 -10.16 15.99 -1.49
CA VAL A 90 -10.83 15.24 -0.42
C VAL A 90 -9.78 14.81 0.59
N VAL A 91 -10.10 15.00 1.87
CA VAL A 91 -9.30 14.47 2.97
C VAL A 91 -10.06 13.30 3.60
N LEU A 92 -9.41 12.16 3.73
CA LEU A 92 -9.94 10.99 4.42
C LEU A 92 -9.10 10.66 5.64
N ARG A 93 -9.73 10.54 6.80
CA ARG A 93 -9.07 10.11 8.03
C ARG A 93 -9.03 8.59 8.13
N TYR A 94 -7.86 8.07 8.45
CA TYR A 94 -7.62 6.64 8.63
C TYR A 94 -7.05 6.35 10.00
N ALA A 95 -7.49 5.25 10.60
CA ALA A 95 -6.86 4.69 11.80
C ALA A 95 -5.59 3.93 11.41
N ASN A 96 -4.45 4.32 11.99
CA ASN A 96 -3.13 3.77 11.71
C ASN A 96 -3.07 2.26 11.96
N MET A 97 -3.68 1.78 13.06
CA MET A 97 -3.74 0.35 13.36
C MET A 97 -4.54 -0.43 12.32
N ALA A 98 -5.67 0.11 11.86
CA ALA A 98 -6.49 -0.54 10.84
C ALA A 98 -5.80 -0.59 9.47
N LEU A 99 -5.03 0.46 9.12
CA LEU A 99 -4.18 0.45 7.93
C LEU A 99 -3.10 -0.61 8.03
N LYS A 100 -2.36 -0.63 9.14
CA LYS A 100 -1.30 -1.62 9.39
C LYS A 100 -1.83 -3.05 9.25
N THR A 101 -2.92 -3.39 9.93
CA THR A 101 -3.52 -4.73 9.85
C THR A 101 -3.93 -5.12 8.43
N GLN A 102 -4.43 -4.17 7.64
CA GLN A 102 -4.81 -4.45 6.25
C GLN A 102 -3.60 -4.66 5.34
N VAL A 103 -2.52 -3.90 5.55
CA VAL A 103 -1.25 -4.09 4.85
C VAL A 103 -0.64 -5.44 5.19
N GLU A 104 -0.60 -5.82 6.47
CA GLU A 104 -0.10 -7.14 6.90
C GLU A 104 -0.91 -8.28 6.29
N LYS A 105 -2.26 -8.19 6.32
CA LYS A 105 -3.13 -9.19 5.67
C LYS A 105 -2.88 -9.30 4.17
N LEU A 106 -2.68 -8.18 3.49
CA LEU A 106 -2.34 -8.17 2.07
C LEU A 106 -1.03 -8.92 1.84
N LEU A 107 0.04 -8.57 2.56
CA LEU A 107 1.36 -9.19 2.42
C LEU A 107 1.32 -10.70 2.67
N ILE A 108 0.68 -11.13 3.75
CA ILE A 108 0.52 -12.55 4.10
C ILE A 108 -0.27 -13.28 2.99
N SER A 109 -1.30 -12.65 2.42
CA SER A 109 -2.08 -13.27 1.35
C SER A 109 -1.26 -13.50 0.08
N HIS A 110 -0.32 -12.61 -0.25
CA HIS A 110 0.61 -12.81 -1.38
C HIS A 110 1.61 -13.93 -1.08
N GLN A 111 2.15 -14.00 0.15
CA GLN A 111 3.03 -15.12 0.54
C GLN A 111 2.34 -16.48 0.45
N ASN A 112 1.07 -16.58 0.87
CA ASN A 112 0.34 -17.84 0.91
C ASN A 112 -0.14 -18.31 -0.47
N LYS A 113 -0.43 -17.39 -1.39
CA LYS A 113 -0.77 -17.74 -2.78
C LYS A 113 0.35 -18.53 -3.46
N ASP A 114 1.59 -18.17 -3.17
CA ASP A 114 2.75 -18.86 -3.71
C ASP A 114 2.92 -20.27 -3.15
N GLN A 115 2.66 -20.47 -1.86
CA GLN A 115 2.74 -21.80 -1.23
C GLN A 115 1.71 -22.79 -1.78
N ALA A 116 0.60 -22.30 -2.35
CA ALA A 116 -0.42 -23.15 -2.96
C ALA A 116 -0.12 -23.52 -4.43
N LEU A 117 0.87 -22.87 -5.05
CA LEU A 117 1.26 -23.08 -6.46
C LEU A 117 2.61 -23.80 -6.60
N SER A 118 3.28 -24.09 -5.49
CA SER A 118 4.55 -24.84 -5.37
C SER A 118 4.32 -26.24 -4.83
#